data_AF-A0A661SAV5-F1
#
_entry.id   AF-A0A661SAV5-F1
#
_cell.length_a   1.000
_cell.length_b   1.000
_cell.length_c   1.000
_cell.angle_alpha   90.00
_cell.angle_beta   90.00
_cell.angle_gamma   90.00
#
_symmetry.space_group_name_H-M   'P 1'
#
loop_
_entity.id
_entity.type
_entity.pdbx_description
1 polymer ?
#
loop_
_entity_poly.entity_id
_entity_poly.type
_entity_poly.pdbx_seq_one_letter_code
_entity_poly.pdbx_strand_id
1 'polypeptide(L)'
;MKKKMLSAIIAGVMCVISAAWAAPDGSDYIKIAENFLSYRDADQKIVSVTPLVKRDDVIGYVMNLDKGGYIVVPVSRTLSPVKSYSLTDSFETLPEPYKIFLTNKLSAFRERDLSRTDSAGNAHYGWAFLLSYNGERASSR
;
A
#
# COMPACT_ATOMS: atom_id res chain seq x y z
N MET A 1 -40.50 -54.24 3.78
CA MET A 1 -39.58 -55.29 4.27
C MET A 1 -38.30 -55.27 3.45
N LYS A 2 -37.13 -55.20 4.12
CA LYS A 2 -35.78 -55.68 3.72
C LYS A 2 -35.11 -54.97 2.51
N LYS A 3 -34.13 -54.08 2.73
CA LYS A 3 -32.64 -54.24 2.88
C LYS A 3 -31.91 -53.79 1.59
N LYS A 4 -31.26 -52.62 1.61
CA LYS A 4 -29.80 -52.36 1.79
C LYS A 4 -28.91 -52.78 0.61
N MET A 5 -28.26 -51.81 -0.05
CA MET A 5 -26.79 -51.65 -0.22
C MET A 5 -26.53 -50.61 -1.34
N LEU A 6 -25.95 -49.45 -1.03
CA LEU A 6 -24.50 -49.16 -1.08
C LEU A 6 -23.88 -49.43 -2.45
N SER A 7 -23.66 -48.37 -3.22
CA SER A 7 -22.48 -48.30 -4.08
C SER A 7 -22.05 -46.83 -4.19
N ALA A 8 -20.93 -46.54 -3.54
CA ALA A 8 -20.23 -45.28 -3.60
C ALA A 8 -19.52 -45.17 -4.95
N ILE A 9 -19.66 -44.04 -5.64
CA ILE A 9 -18.74 -43.64 -6.70
C ILE A 9 -18.23 -42.24 -6.35
N ILE A 10 -17.01 -42.27 -5.79
CA ILE A 10 -16.16 -41.11 -5.50
C ILE A 10 -15.69 -40.59 -6.86
N ALA A 11 -16.29 -39.51 -7.34
CA ALA A 11 -15.81 -38.79 -8.51
C ALA A 11 -14.97 -37.60 -8.04
N GLY A 12 -13.67 -37.68 -8.32
CA GLY A 12 -12.61 -36.83 -7.78
C GLY A 12 -12.85 -35.34 -7.97
N VAL A 13 -12.82 -34.63 -6.85
CA VAL A 13 -12.55 -33.19 -6.79
C VAL A 13 -11.09 -33.01 -7.19
N MET A 14 -10.84 -32.75 -8.47
CA MET A 14 -9.53 -32.32 -8.96
C MET A 14 -9.41 -30.83 -8.64
N CYS A 15 -9.06 -30.54 -7.37
CA CYS A 15 -8.71 -29.21 -6.91
C CYS A 15 -7.36 -28.86 -7.52
N VAL A 16 -7.37 -28.16 -8.65
CA VAL A 16 -6.19 -27.43 -9.12
C VAL A 16 -6.03 -26.27 -8.16
N ILE A 17 -5.27 -26.48 -7.08
CA ILE A 17 -4.83 -25.40 -6.21
C ILE A 17 -3.77 -24.64 -7.01
N SER A 18 -4.22 -23.74 -7.86
CA SER A 18 -3.37 -22.67 -8.36
C SER A 18 -2.99 -21.86 -7.12
N ALA A 19 -1.78 -22.10 -6.60
CA ALA A 19 -1.16 -21.18 -5.68
C ALA A 19 -1.08 -19.83 -6.43
N ALA A 20 -2.02 -18.94 -6.13
CA ALA A 20 -1.88 -17.55 -6.51
C ALA A 20 -0.70 -17.04 -5.67
N TRP A 21 0.44 -16.85 -6.33
CA TRP A 21 1.56 -16.14 -5.74
C TRP A 21 1.04 -14.73 -5.50
N ALA A 22 0.69 -14.44 -4.25
CA ALA A 22 0.34 -13.09 -3.83
C ALA A 22 1.58 -12.23 -4.03
N ALA A 23 1.62 -11.50 -5.15
CA ALA A 23 2.39 -10.26 -5.20
C ALA A 23 1.96 -9.43 -3.97
N PRO A 24 2.86 -8.65 -3.35
CA PRO A 24 2.46 -7.71 -2.30
C PRO A 24 1.34 -6.86 -2.88
N ASP A 25 0.11 -7.14 -2.47
CA ASP A 25 -1.04 -6.42 -2.97
C ASP A 25 -0.86 -5.01 -2.42
N GLY A 26 -0.97 -4.00 -3.27
CA GLY A 26 -0.80 -2.61 -2.83
C GLY A 26 -1.79 -2.16 -1.75
N SER A 27 -2.60 -3.07 -1.20
CA SER A 27 -3.67 -2.88 -0.23
C SER A 27 -3.19 -2.16 1.03
N ASP A 28 -2.05 -2.55 1.60
CA ASP A 28 -1.48 -1.87 2.77
C ASP A 28 -1.16 -0.42 2.46
N TYR A 29 -0.61 -0.13 1.28
CA TYR A 29 -0.21 1.22 0.89
C TYR A 29 -1.43 2.09 0.54
N ILE A 30 -2.44 1.51 -0.12
CA ILE A 30 -3.73 2.15 -0.38
C ILE A 30 -4.41 2.49 0.95
N LYS A 31 -4.50 1.52 1.86
CA LYS A 31 -5.08 1.72 3.20
C LYS A 31 -4.38 2.83 3.98
N ILE A 32 -3.04 2.89 3.92
CA ILE A 32 -2.27 4.00 4.50
C ILE A 32 -2.72 5.35 3.93
N ALA A 33 -2.88 5.45 2.61
CA ALA A 33 -3.28 6.69 1.96
C ALA A 33 -4.75 7.07 2.30
N GLU A 34 -5.67 6.11 2.31
CA GLU A 34 -7.07 6.32 2.72
C GLU A 34 -7.17 6.79 4.18
N ASN A 35 -6.45 6.10 5.08
CA ASN A 35 -6.44 6.47 6.50
C ASN A 35 -5.72 7.80 6.74
N PHE A 36 -4.74 8.16 5.92
CA PHE A 36 -4.13 9.48 5.95
C PHE A 36 -5.13 10.57 5.55
N LEU A 37 -5.93 10.37 4.50
CA LEU A 37 -6.98 11.30 4.10
C LEU A 37 -8.03 11.46 5.20
N SER A 38 -8.48 10.34 5.79
CA SER A 38 -9.43 10.37 6.90
C SER A 38 -8.86 11.08 8.14
N TYR A 39 -7.61 10.82 8.50
CA TYR A 39 -6.93 11.54 9.59
C TYR A 39 -6.80 13.05 9.34
N ARG A 40 -6.71 13.45 8.08
CA ARG A 40 -6.63 14.86 7.65
C ARG A 40 -8.00 15.52 7.48
N ASP A 41 -9.08 14.79 7.71
CA ASP A 41 -10.46 15.21 7.41
C ASP A 41 -10.62 15.70 5.96
N ALA A 42 -9.92 15.04 5.03
CA ALA A 42 -9.93 15.36 3.63
C ALA A 42 -10.99 14.52 2.89
N ASP A 43 -12.03 15.18 2.39
CA ASP A 43 -13.04 14.57 1.52
C ASP A 43 -12.47 14.39 0.09
N GLN A 44 -11.55 13.45 -0.07
CA GLN A 44 -10.97 13.05 -1.35
C GLN A 44 -10.90 11.53 -1.46
N LYS A 45 -10.91 11.03 -2.69
CA LYS A 45 -10.82 9.60 -2.98
C LYS A 45 -9.61 9.31 -3.86
N ILE A 46 -9.00 8.16 -3.63
CA ILE A 46 -7.94 7.65 -4.51
C ILE A 46 -8.59 7.17 -5.80
N VAL A 47 -8.16 7.71 -6.95
CA VAL A 47 -8.69 7.34 -8.27
C VAL A 47 -7.74 6.48 -9.08
N SER A 48 -6.45 6.55 -8.80
CA SER A 48 -5.45 5.67 -9.41
C SER A 48 -4.24 5.48 -8.51
N VAL A 49 -3.55 4.36 -8.72
CA VAL A 49 -2.33 3.98 -8.00
C VAL A 49 -1.27 3.62 -9.02
N THR A 50 -0.15 4.36 -9.01
CA THR A 50 0.96 4.17 -9.93
C THR A 50 2.21 3.80 -9.14
N PRO A 51 2.89 2.66 -9.44
CA PRO A 51 4.15 2.34 -8.80
C PRO A 51 5.24 3.34 -9.23
N LEU A 52 6.00 3.87 -8.28
CA LEU A 52 7.26 4.55 -8.55
C LEU A 52 8.35 3.50 -8.66
N VAL A 53 8.99 3.44 -9.83
CA VAL A 53 10.01 2.44 -10.16
C VAL A 53 11.34 3.13 -10.42
N LYS A 54 12.44 2.55 -9.93
CA LYS A 54 13.81 2.95 -10.29
C LYS A 54 14.70 1.71 -10.36
N ARG A 55 15.40 1.53 -11.48
CA ARG A 55 16.23 0.34 -11.76
C ARG A 55 15.44 -0.97 -11.55
N ASP A 56 14.23 -1.02 -12.10
CA ASP A 56 13.29 -2.16 -12.01
C ASP A 56 12.74 -2.47 -10.60
N ASP A 57 13.17 -1.74 -9.57
CA ASP A 57 12.62 -1.86 -8.21
C ASP A 57 11.48 -0.87 -7.96
N VAL A 58 10.38 -1.37 -7.38
CA VAL A 58 9.32 -0.51 -6.82
C VAL A 58 9.83 0.12 -5.53
N ILE A 59 9.92 1.44 -5.52
CA ILE A 59 10.45 2.25 -4.41
C ILE A 59 9.34 2.98 -3.63
N GLY A 60 8.14 3.04 -4.19
CA GLY A 60 6.96 3.65 -3.59
C GLY A 60 5.75 3.54 -4.52
N TYR A 61 4.64 4.10 -4.07
CA TYR A 61 3.40 4.22 -4.82
C TYR A 61 2.93 5.68 -4.79
N VAL A 62 2.44 6.16 -5.93
CA VAL A 62 1.73 7.43 -6.07
C VAL A 62 0.26 7.13 -6.17
N MET A 63 -0.53 7.64 -5.23
CA MET A 63 -1.98 7.58 -5.24
C MET A 63 -2.51 8.94 -5.68
N ASN A 64 -3.13 9.01 -6.86
CA ASN A 64 -3.73 10.25 -7.36
C ASN A 64 -5.16 10.40 -6.81
N LEU A 65 -5.57 11.64 -6.55
CA LEU A 65 -6.84 11.97 -5.90
C LEU A 65 -7.86 12.54 -6.89
N ASP A 66 -9.15 12.30 -6.64
CA ASP A 66 -10.28 12.68 -7.50
C ASP A 66 -10.44 14.19 -7.76
N LYS A 67 -10.16 15.02 -6.76
CA LYS A 67 -10.25 16.49 -6.85
C LYS A 67 -8.91 17.16 -7.18
N GLY A 68 -8.00 16.43 -7.81
CA GLY A 68 -6.58 16.80 -7.88
C GLY A 68 -5.85 16.45 -6.59
N GLY A 69 -4.53 16.49 -6.60
CA GLY A 69 -3.72 16.01 -5.49
C GLY A 69 -3.11 14.64 -5.72
N TYR A 70 -2.16 14.29 -4.85
CA TYR A 70 -1.52 12.99 -4.80
C TYR A 70 -1.02 12.67 -3.39
N ILE A 71 -0.77 11.39 -3.13
CA ILE A 71 -0.06 10.90 -1.94
C ILE A 71 1.05 9.95 -2.41
N VAL A 72 2.26 10.13 -1.90
CA VAL A 72 3.39 9.21 -2.10
C VAL A 72 3.63 8.40 -0.84
N VAL A 73 3.44 7.09 -0.96
CA VAL A 73 3.70 6.11 0.10
C VAL A 73 4.97 5.32 -0.28
N PRO A 74 6.05 5.37 0.52
CA PRO A 74 7.26 4.61 0.23
C PRO A 74 7.07 3.12 0.54
N VAL A 75 7.75 2.24 -0.21
CA VAL A 75 7.79 0.80 0.13
C VAL A 75 8.59 0.55 1.42
N SER A 76 9.59 1.40 1.67
CA SER A 76 10.47 1.34 2.83
C SER A 76 9.75 1.72 4.12
N ARG A 77 9.64 0.77 5.07
CA ARG A 77 9.03 1.02 6.40
C ARG A 77 9.93 1.78 7.37
N THR A 78 11.19 2.03 6.99
CA THR A 78 12.11 2.89 7.74
C THR A 78 11.88 4.37 7.47
N LEU A 79 11.11 4.71 6.43
CA LEU A 79 10.59 6.03 6.15
C LEU A 79 9.19 6.23 6.75
N SER A 80 8.79 7.49 6.95
CA SER A 80 7.40 7.83 7.27
C SER A 80 6.44 7.26 6.21
N PRO A 81 5.25 6.75 6.60
CA PRO A 81 4.29 6.11 5.71
C PRO A 81 3.75 7.04 4.62
N VAL A 82 3.74 8.35 4.84
CA VAL A 82 3.45 9.34 3.80
C VAL A 82 4.68 10.20 3.62
N LYS A 83 5.30 10.14 2.45
CA LYS A 83 6.55 10.84 2.18
C LYS A 83 6.34 12.22 1.56
N SER A 84 5.33 12.34 0.72
CA SER A 84 4.95 13.58 0.04
C SER A 84 3.45 13.52 -0.25
N TYR A 85 2.78 14.65 -0.24
CA TYR A 85 1.40 14.75 -0.68
C TYR A 85 1.07 16.17 -1.12
N SER A 86 0.03 16.29 -1.94
CA SER A 86 -0.73 17.52 -2.16
C SER A 86 -2.20 17.14 -2.22
N LEU A 87 -3.09 17.98 -1.70
CA LEU A 87 -4.54 17.76 -1.80
C LEU A 87 -5.14 18.45 -3.04
N THR A 88 -4.32 19.17 -3.81
CA THR A 88 -4.78 20.01 -4.93
C THR A 88 -3.98 19.77 -6.20
N ASP A 89 -2.66 19.67 -6.10
CA ASP A 89 -1.77 19.57 -7.25
C ASP A 89 -1.46 18.11 -7.59
N SER A 90 -1.43 17.77 -8.87
CA SER A 90 -1.06 16.41 -9.31
C SER A 90 0.43 16.12 -9.09
N PHE A 91 0.80 14.85 -9.02
CA PHE A 91 2.21 14.45 -8.92
C PHE A 91 3.00 14.84 -10.17
N GLU A 92 2.34 14.78 -11.32
CA GLU A 92 2.86 15.00 -12.66
C GLU A 92 3.24 16.47 -12.86
N THR A 93 2.54 17.39 -12.20
CA THR A 93 2.82 18.84 -12.20
C THR A 93 4.01 19.25 -11.34
N LEU A 94 4.59 18.34 -10.55
CA LEU A 94 5.76 18.65 -9.72
C LEU A 94 6.97 18.98 -10.61
N PRO A 95 7.83 19.95 -10.20
CA PRO A 95 9.07 20.22 -10.90
C PRO A 95 9.92 18.95 -11.04
N GLU A 96 10.47 18.72 -12.24
CA GLU A 96 11.28 17.55 -12.53
C GLU A 96 12.45 17.34 -11.54
N PRO A 97 13.20 18.38 -11.13
CA PRO A 97 14.25 18.21 -10.12
C PRO A 97 13.73 17.66 -8.78
N TYR A 98 12.50 18.01 -8.40
CA TYR A 98 11.87 17.51 -7.18
C TYR A 98 11.48 16.02 -7.30
N LYS A 99 10.90 15.62 -8.44
CA LYS A 99 10.59 14.20 -8.72
C LYS A 99 11.86 13.34 -8.71
N ILE A 100 12.95 13.84 -9.29
CA ILE A 100 14.27 13.17 -9.28
C ILE A 100 14.79 13.06 -7.84
N PHE A 101 14.77 14.15 -7.07
CA PHE A 101 15.20 14.14 -5.67
C PHE A 101 14.41 13.13 -4.84
N LEU A 102 13.07 13.15 -4.95
CA LEU A 102 12.18 12.25 -4.23
C LEU A 102 12.47 10.79 -4.58
N THR A 103 12.55 10.48 -5.87
CA THR A 103 12.86 9.14 -6.40
C THR A 103 14.23 8.63 -5.93
N ASN A 104 15.25 9.48 -5.97
CA ASN A 104 16.59 9.15 -5.47
C ASN A 104 16.58 8.87 -3.97
N LYS A 105 15.86 9.68 -3.20
CA LYS A 105 15.73 9.50 -1.75
C LYS A 105 15.04 8.18 -1.42
N LEU A 106 13.91 7.88 -2.06
CA LEU A 106 13.17 6.63 -1.82
C LEU A 106 14.02 5.39 -2.16
N SER A 107 14.68 5.40 -3.32
CA SER A 107 15.59 4.34 -3.75
C SER A 107 16.73 4.10 -2.78
N ALA A 108 17.37 5.14 -2.25
CA ALA A 108 18.47 4.99 -1.28
C ALA A 108 18.01 4.34 0.05
N PHE A 109 16.76 4.57 0.47
CA PHE A 109 16.21 3.88 1.64
C PHE A 109 15.83 2.44 1.32
N ARG A 110 15.25 2.19 0.14
CA ARG A 110 14.95 0.82 -0.32
C ARG A 110 16.21 -0.05 -0.40
N GLU A 111 17.29 0.46 -0.99
CA GLU A 111 18.58 -0.24 -1.07
C GLU A 111 19.14 -0.57 0.31
N ARG A 112 18.98 0.34 1.29
CA ARG A 112 19.40 0.10 2.68
C ARG A 112 18.55 -0.93 3.40
N ASP A 113 17.23 -0.92 3.20
CA ASP A 113 16.32 -1.92 3.78
C ASP A 113 16.61 -3.32 3.23
N LEU A 114 16.96 -3.45 1.95
CA LEU A 114 17.39 -4.71 1.36
C LEU A 114 18.74 -5.20 1.92
N SER A 115 19.60 -4.27 2.32
CA SER A 115 20.96 -4.55 2.81
C SER A 115 21.05 -4.73 4.34
N ARG A 116 19.99 -4.42 5.11
CA ARG A 116 20.00 -4.47 6.57
C ARG A 116 18.75 -5.17 7.10
N THR A 117 18.92 -6.23 7.87
CA THR A 117 17.80 -7.00 8.47
C THR A 117 17.11 -6.26 9.61
N ASP A 118 17.83 -5.41 10.36
CA ASP A 118 17.30 -4.80 11.59
C ASP A 118 17.57 -3.30 11.65
N SER A 119 16.55 -2.49 11.36
CA SER A 119 16.54 -1.06 11.70
C SER A 119 15.11 -0.53 11.75
N ALA A 120 14.31 -1.04 12.69
CA ALA A 120 13.02 -0.44 13.01
C ALA A 120 13.23 0.90 13.76
N GLY A 121 13.39 1.99 13.01
CA GLY A 121 13.38 3.34 13.56
C GLY A 121 11.97 3.78 13.97
N ASN A 122 11.86 5.02 14.50
CA ASN A 122 10.58 5.64 14.92
C ASN A 122 9.49 5.69 13.84
N ALA A 123 9.84 5.46 12.57
CA ALA A 123 8.88 5.31 11.47
C ALA A 123 7.84 4.22 11.74
N HIS A 124 8.20 3.17 12.49
CA HIS A 124 7.31 2.07 12.84
C HIS A 124 5.99 2.54 13.49
N TYR A 125 6.04 3.54 14.37
CA TYR A 125 4.84 4.08 15.01
C TYR A 125 3.91 4.76 14.02
N GLY A 126 4.44 5.49 13.05
CA GLY A 126 3.63 6.14 12.01
C GLY A 126 2.91 5.11 11.13
N TRP A 127 3.61 4.05 10.74
CA TRP A 127 3.02 2.93 10.01
C TRP A 127 1.93 2.24 10.82
N ALA A 128 2.21 1.87 12.07
CA ALA A 128 1.23 1.22 12.94
C ALA A 128 0.01 2.12 13.19
N PHE A 129 0.23 3.42 13.41
CA PHE A 129 -0.84 4.40 13.58
C PHE A 129 -1.75 4.45 12.35
N LEU A 130 -1.20 4.70 11.15
CA LEU A 130 -2.03 4.82 9.96
C LEU A 130 -2.66 3.49 9.53
N LEU A 131 -2.01 2.33 9.74
CA LEU A 131 -2.62 1.03 9.41
C LEU A 131 -3.79 0.66 10.33
N SER A 132 -3.77 1.15 11.58
CA SER A 132 -4.80 0.89 12.60
C SER A 132 -5.79 2.04 12.78
N TYR A 133 -5.60 3.16 12.09
CA TYR A 133 -6.51 4.30 12.15
C TYR A 133 -7.90 3.88 11.70
N ASN A 134 -8.90 4.21 12.53
CA ASN A 134 -10.32 4.05 12.23
C ASN A 134 -11.00 5.39 12.52
N GLY A 135 -11.46 6.06 11.46
CA GLY A 135 -12.01 7.42 11.50
C GLY A 135 -13.23 7.58 12.44
N GLU A 136 -13.96 6.50 12.73
CA GLU A 136 -15.13 6.51 13.63
C GLU A 136 -14.80 6.91 15.09
N ARG A 137 -13.53 6.75 15.53
CA ARG A 137 -13.09 7.14 16.88
C ARG A 137 -12.67 8.61 16.99
N ALA A 138 -12.52 9.32 15.88
CA ALA A 138 -12.06 10.71 15.88
C ALA A 138 -13.23 11.71 16.03
N SER A 139 -14.44 11.36 15.57
CA SER A 139 -15.64 12.21 15.65
C SER A 139 -16.36 12.14 17.00
N SER A 140 -15.88 11.32 17.94
CA SER A 140 -16.44 11.12 19.28
C SER A 140 -15.61 11.80 20.39
N ARG A 141 -14.73 12.73 20.03
CA ARG A 141 -13.97 13.59 20.95
C ARG A 141 -14.32 15.05 20.77
#